data_AF-A0A0C2HIN3-F1
#
_entry.id   AF-A0A0C2HIN3-F1
#
_cell.length_a   1.000
_cell.length_b   1.000
_cell.length_c   1.000
_cell.angle_alpha   90.00
_cell.angle_beta   90.00
_cell.angle_gamma   90.00
#
_symmetry.space_group_name_H-M   'P 1'
#
loop_
_entity.id
_entity.type
_entity.pdbx_description
1 polymer ?
#
loop_
_entity_poly.entity_id
_entity_poly.type
_entity_poly.pdbx_seq_one_letter_code
_entity_poly.pdbx_strand_id
1 'polypeptide(L)' 'MAPPTFADLGKSAKDLFNKGYNHGFLKVDSTTKAGDSKEVEFKTSASHNLGSGKLGGNLDVKYKIPAYVAISLKFLVKNG' A
#
# COMPACT_ATOMS: atom_id res chain seq x y z
N MET A 1 -10.60 18.35 14.50
CA MET A 1 -10.52 17.53 13.28
C MET A 1 -10.25 18.47 12.12
N ALA A 2 -9.18 18.26 11.36
CA ALA A 2 -8.88 19.10 10.19
C ALA A 2 -9.86 18.78 9.05
N PRO A 3 -10.23 19.76 8.22
CA PRO A 3 -11.08 19.52 7.07
C PRO A 3 -10.39 18.56 6.07
N PRO A 4 -11.15 17.66 5.43
CA PRO A 4 -10.61 16.77 4.41
C PRO A 4 -10.02 17.58 3.27
N THR A 5 -8.92 17.09 2.70
CA THR A 5 -8.32 17.75 1.54
C THR A 5 -9.21 17.52 0.32
N PHE A 6 -9.09 18.34 -0.72
CA PHE A 6 -9.83 18.14 -1.97
C PHE A 6 -9.64 16.72 -2.54
N ALA A 7 -8.45 16.13 -2.34
CA ALA A 7 -8.14 14.76 -2.75
C ALA A 7 -8.88 13.67 -1.96
N ASP A 8 -9.39 13.99 -0.77
CA ASP A 8 -10.16 13.08 0.08
C ASP A 8 -11.66 13.09 -0.24
N LEU A 9 -12.14 14.02 -1.07
CA LEU A 9 -13.55 14.04 -1.51
C LEU A 9 -13.86 12.81 -2.36
N GLY A 10 -14.91 12.08 -1.98
CA GLY A 10 -15.30 10.84 -2.66
C GLY A 10 -14.40 9.63 -2.35
N LYS A 11 -13.34 9.78 -1.53
CA LYS A 11 -12.46 8.68 -1.13
C LYS A 11 -13.24 7.56 -0.43
N SER A 12 -14.20 7.89 0.43
CA SER A 12 -15.04 6.90 1.11
C SER A 12 -15.88 6.06 0.14
N ALA A 13 -16.49 6.72 -0.85
CA ALA A 13 -17.26 6.02 -1.89
C ALA A 13 -16.34 5.13 -2.73
N LYS A 14 -15.18 5.65 -3.14
CA LYS A 14 -14.19 4.87 -3.89
C LYS A 14 -13.67 3.67 -3.10
N ASP A 15 -13.41 3.83 -1.80
CA ASP A 15 -12.96 2.76 -0.91
C ASP A 15 -14.02 1.66 -0.79
N LEU A 16 -15.32 2.01 -0.76
CA LEU A 16 -16.43 1.06 -0.66
C LEU A 16 -16.49 0.10 -1.86
N PHE A 17 -16.23 0.59 -3.08
CA PHE A 17 -16.28 -0.23 -4.30
C PHE A 17 -14.96 -0.96 -4.59
N ASN A 18 -13.82 -0.46 -4.10
CA ASN A 18 -12.51 -1.04 -4.43
C ASN A 18 -11.97 -2.00 -3.36
N LYS A 19 -12.38 -1.88 -2.10
CA LYS A 19 -11.89 -2.79 -1.04
C LYS A 19 -12.67 -4.11 -1.08
N GLY A 20 -11.94 -5.22 -1.19
CA GLY A 20 -12.51 -6.58 -1.12
C GLY A 20 -13.00 -7.16 -2.45
N TYR A 21 -13.14 -6.36 -3.50
CA TYR A 21 -13.56 -6.81 -4.83
C TYR A 21 -12.35 -7.08 -5.73
N ASN A 22 -11.82 -8.31 -5.68
CA ASN A 22 -10.69 -8.77 -6.50
C ASN A 22 -11.06 -10.04 -7.30
N HIS A 23 -12.06 -9.93 -8.18
CA HIS A 23 -12.40 -11.04 -9.07
C HIS A 23 -11.24 -11.32 -10.02
N GLY A 24 -10.73 -12.56 -10.02
CA GLY A 24 -9.61 -12.96 -10.87
C GLY A 24 -8.23 -12.50 -10.39
N PHE A 25 -8.11 -11.92 -9.20
CA PHE A 25 -6.83 -11.54 -8.61
C PHE A 25 -6.63 -12.18 -7.24
N LEU A 26 -5.51 -12.89 -7.08
CA LEU A 26 -5.01 -13.29 -5.76
C LEU A 26 -4.06 -12.21 -5.28
N LYS A 27 -4.42 -11.49 -4.23
CA LYS A 27 -3.58 -10.44 -3.64
C LYS A 27 -3.28 -10.76 -2.18
N VAL A 28 -2.00 -10.69 -1.82
CA VAL A 28 -1.50 -10.83 -0.45
C VAL A 28 -0.79 -9.53 -0.10
N ASP A 29 -1.29 -8.85 0.93
CA ASP A 29 -0.68 -7.63 1.47
C ASP A 29 -0.25 -7.90 2.92
N SER A 30 0.98 -7.52 3.28
CA SER A 30 1.49 -7.57 4.64
C SER A 30 2.09 -6.22 5.01
N THR A 31 1.73 -5.72 6.19
CA THR A 31 2.27 -4.47 6.73
C THR A 31 2.85 -4.74 8.11
N THR A 32 4.15 -4.51 8.24
CA THR A 32 4.87 -4.64 9.51
C THR A 32 5.35 -3.27 9.93
N LYS A 33 5.15 -2.92 11.20
CA LYS A 33 5.65 -1.69 11.79
C LYS A 33 6.62 -2.04 12.91
N ALA A 34 7.79 -1.42 12.92
CA ALA A 34 8.86 -1.69 13.87
C ALA A 34 9.39 -0.40 14.51
N GLY A 35 10.03 -0.56 15.67
CA GLY A 35 10.50 0.54 16.55
C GLY A 35 9.46 0.95 17.60
N ASP A 36 9.93 1.54 18.70
CA ASP A 36 9.11 1.94 19.86
C ASP A 36 7.93 2.84 19.48
N SER A 37 8.14 3.75 18.53
CA SER A 37 7.12 4.68 18.03
C SER A 37 6.60 4.35 16.62
N LYS A 38 6.85 3.12 16.12
CA LYS A 38 6.47 2.70 14.75
C LYS A 38 7.09 3.58 13.65
N GLU A 39 8.37 3.89 13.84
CA GLU A 39 9.17 4.73 12.96
C GLU A 39 9.46 4.04 11.62
N VAL A 40 9.59 2.72 11.63
CA VAL A 40 9.82 1.92 10.43
C VAL A 40 8.54 1.21 10.02
N GLU A 41 8.14 1.35 8.76
CA GLU A 41 6.99 0.68 8.16
C GLU A 41 7.44 -0.05 6.90
N PHE A 42 7.30 -1.37 6.93
CA PHE A 42 7.49 -2.25 5.79
C PHE A 42 6.13 -2.66 5.26
N LYS A 43 5.90 -2.42 3.97
CA LYS A 43 4.70 -2.84 3.26
C LYS A 43 5.11 -3.71 2.10
N THR A 44 4.77 -4.98 2.19
CA THR A 44 5.04 -5.96 1.13
C THR A 44 3.71 -6.40 0.55
N SER A 45 3.61 -6.43 -0.77
CA SER A 45 2.41 -6.94 -1.45
C SER A 45 2.79 -7.79 -2.64
N ALA A 46 2.12 -8.92 -2.80
CA ALA A 46 2.20 -9.77 -3.98
C ALA A 46 0.80 -9.90 -4.59
N SER A 47 0.71 -9.82 -5.91
CA SER A 47 -0.55 -9.95 -6.63
C SER A 47 -0.39 -10.84 -7.84
N HIS A 48 -1.26 -11.83 -8.00
CA HIS A 48 -1.31 -12.73 -9.15
C HIS A 48 -2.65 -12.55 -9.86
N ASN A 49 -2.59 -12.18 -11.14
CA ASN A 49 -3.76 -12.11 -12.02
C ASN A 49 -4.00 -13.48 -12.63
N LEU A 50 -5.10 -14.13 -12.26
CA LEU A 50 -5.46 -15.46 -12.74
C LEU A 50 -5.90 -15.47 -14.20
N GLY A 51 -6.40 -14.34 -14.73
CA GLY A 51 -6.82 -14.22 -16.13
C GLY A 51 -5.66 -14.07 -17.11
N SER A 52 -4.56 -13.44 -16.68
CA SER A 52 -3.38 -13.20 -17.54
C SER A 52 -2.14 -13.98 -17.13
N GLY A 53 -2.17 -14.71 -16.00
CA GLY A 53 -1.01 -15.38 -15.41
C GLY A 53 0.10 -14.42 -14.91
N LYS A 54 -0.18 -13.12 -14.82
CA LYS A 54 0.84 -12.12 -14.47
C LYS A 54 1.00 -12.01 -12.96
N LEU A 55 2.24 -12.10 -12.50
CA LEU A 55 2.62 -11.87 -11.11
C LEU A 55 3.26 -10.49 -10.96
N GLY A 56 2.77 -9.71 -10.00
CA GLY A 56 3.35 -8.44 -9.56
C GLY A 56 3.77 -8.52 -8.11
N GLY A 57 4.87 -7.84 -7.77
CA GLY A 57 5.37 -7.73 -6.40
C GLY A 57 5.75 -6.28 -6.09
N ASN A 58 5.57 -5.88 -4.84
CA ASN A 58 5.93 -4.55 -4.38
C ASN A 58 6.43 -4.60 -2.93
N LEU A 59 7.47 -3.81 -2.67
CA LEU A 59 8.05 -3.58 -1.35
C LEU A 59 8.22 -2.07 -1.15
N ASP A 60 7.42 -1.50 -0.27
CA ASP A 60 7.58 -0.14 0.23
C ASP A 60 8.24 -0.18 1.61
N VAL A 61 9.35 0.54 1.77
CA VAL A 61 10.02 0.75 3.06
C VAL A 61 9.93 2.22 3.39
N LYS A 62 9.30 2.54 4.52
CA LYS A 62 9.14 3.91 5.00
C LYS A 62 9.80 4.06 6.35
N TYR A 63 10.70 5.02 6.46
CA TYR A 63 11.33 5.43 7.71
C TYR A 63 10.86 6.82 8.08
N LYS A 64 10.27 6.97 9.26
CA LYS A 64 9.82 8.24 9.81
C LYS A 64 10.82 8.69 10.86
N ILE A 65 11.35 9.90 10.68
CA ILE A 65 12.14 10.58 11.70
C ILE A 65 11.16 11.49 12.45
N PRO A 66 10.88 11.23 13.75
CA PRO A 66 9.96 12.06 14.53
C PRO A 66 10.37 13.55 14.45
N ALA A 67 9.40 14.43 14.25
CA ALA A 67 9.55 15.89 14.15
C ALA A 67 10.23 16.48 12.90
N TYR A 68 10.75 15.69 11.97
CA TYR A 68 11.46 16.24 10.78
C TYR A 68 10.86 15.80 9.45
N VAL A 69 11.05 14.54 9.06
CA VAL A 69 10.74 14.08 7.70
C VAL A 69 10.51 12.57 7.67
N ALA A 70 9.81 12.09 6.64
CA ALA A 70 9.70 10.68 6.34
C ALA A 70 10.38 10.36 5.00
N ILE A 71 11.24 9.36 5.00
CA ILE A 71 11.91 8.84 3.80
C ILE A 71 11.16 7.59 3.37
N SER A 72 10.87 7.45 2.08
CA SER A 72 10.15 6.29 1.53
C SER A 72 10.89 5.74 0.32
N LEU A 73 11.22 4.45 0.35
CA LEU A 73 11.79 3.71 -0.77
C LEU A 73 10.72 2.74 -1.29
N LYS A 74 10.55 2.68 -2.60
CA LYS A 74 9.57 1.82 -3.26
C LYS A 74 10.25 0.96 -4.30
N PHE A 75 10.11 -0.35 -4.15
CA PHE A 75 10.61 -1.34 -5.09
C PHE A 75 9.43 -2.06 -5.75
N LEU A 76 9.45 -2.13 -7.07
CA LEU A 76 8.41 -2.75 -7.87
C LEU A 76 9.02 -3.88 -8.69
N VAL A 77 8.47 -5.08 -8.53
CA VAL A 77 8.76 -6.23 -9.39
C VAL A 77 7.67 -6.27 -10.45
N LYS A 78 8.05 -5.95 -11.69
CA LYS A 78 7.20 -6.10 -12.87
C LYS A 78 7.69 -7.32 -13.65
N ASN A 79 6.85 -8.35 -13.76
CA ASN A 79 7.04 -9.34 -14.82
C ASN A 79 6.47 -8.78 -16.13
N GLY A 80 7.21 -8.97 -17.23
CA GLY A 80 6.84 -8.54 -18.58
C GLY A 80 5.46 -9.03 -19.02
#